data_AF-A0A9D8TU30-F1
#
_entry.id   AF-A0A9D8TU30-F1
#
_cell.length_a   1.000
_cell.length_b   1.000
_cell.length_c   1.000
_cell.angle_alpha   90.00
_cell.angle_beta   90.00
_cell.angle_gamma   90.00
#
_symmetry.space_group_name_H-M   'P 1'
#
loop_
_entity.id
_entity.type
_entity.pdbx_description
1 polymer ?
#
loop_
_entity_poly.entity_id
_entity_poly.type
_entity_poly.pdbx_seq_one_letter_code
_entity_poly.pdbx_strand_id
1 'polypeptide(L)'
;YGKGKYLLRHAVEGLSYLPDGILWREKAAFSDAVGHSMVDDLKEYAETVYSDEEYEKRRKKYDYAQPFTKESLLYRELFEKHYPGQAEMIPGFWMPNKEWRGCDVNDPSARVLSNYGDSGK
;
A
#
# COMPACT_ATOMS: atom_id res chain seq x y z
N TYR A 1 -15.74 19.12 -9.57
CA TYR A 1 -15.22 18.80 -8.22
C TYR A 1 -14.53 17.43 -8.08
N GLY A 2 -14.49 16.56 -9.10
CA GLY A 2 -13.92 15.19 -8.99
C GLY A 2 -12.38 15.09 -8.98
N LYS A 3 -11.67 16.08 -8.44
CA LYS A 3 -10.20 16.11 -8.46
C LYS A 3 -9.64 16.15 -7.05
N GLY A 4 -8.81 15.17 -6.70
CA GLY A 4 -8.20 15.12 -5.37
C GLY A 4 -7.46 16.42 -5.03
N LYS A 5 -7.67 16.94 -3.81
CA LYS A 5 -7.10 18.21 -3.32
C LYS A 5 -7.55 19.46 -4.11
N TYR A 6 -8.76 19.45 -4.66
CA TYR A 6 -9.31 20.55 -5.47
C TYR A 6 -9.13 21.96 -4.86
N LEU A 7 -9.50 22.16 -3.59
CA LEU A 7 -9.40 23.47 -2.94
C LEU A 7 -7.95 23.96 -2.84
N LEU A 8 -7.00 23.06 -2.56
CA LEU A 8 -5.58 23.39 -2.53
C LEU A 8 -5.06 23.79 -3.92
N ARG A 9 -5.51 23.11 -4.97
CA ARG A 9 -5.11 23.42 -6.36
C ARG A 9 -5.65 24.78 -6.79
N HIS A 10 -6.91 25.08 -6.48
CA HIS A 10 -7.49 26.41 -6.78
C HIS A 10 -6.83 27.54 -5.99
N ALA A 11 -6.45 27.30 -4.73
CA ALA A 11 -5.80 28.34 -3.92
C ALA A 11 -4.48 28.86 -4.52
N VAL A 12 -3.85 28.11 -5.43
CA VAL A 12 -2.60 28.48 -6.09
C VAL A 12 -2.73 28.63 -7.61
N GLU A 13 -3.95 28.54 -8.14
CA GLU A 13 -4.24 28.74 -9.55
C GLU A 13 -3.96 30.19 -9.96
N GLY A 14 -3.28 30.39 -11.10
CA GLY A 14 -2.92 31.73 -11.59
C GLY A 14 -1.78 32.42 -10.84
N LEU A 15 -1.22 31.82 -9.78
CA LEU A 15 -0.09 32.37 -9.02
C LEU A 15 1.28 31.99 -9.62
N SER A 16 1.30 31.31 -10.77
CA SER A 16 2.51 30.87 -11.50
C SER A 16 3.49 30.00 -10.68
N TYR A 17 3.05 29.36 -9.59
CA TYR A 17 3.89 28.45 -8.81
C TYR A 17 4.15 27.09 -9.49
N LEU A 18 3.20 26.60 -10.30
CA LEU A 18 3.29 25.32 -10.99
C LEU A 18 2.72 25.45 -12.42
N PRO A 19 3.27 24.72 -13.41
CA PRO A 19 2.63 24.59 -14.71
C PRO A 19 1.24 23.96 -14.58
N ASP A 20 0.27 24.37 -15.40
CA ASP A 20 -1.11 23.87 -15.33
C ASP A 20 -1.20 22.35 -15.43
N GLY A 21 -0.37 21.73 -16.27
CA GLY A 21 -0.30 20.27 -16.40
C GLY A 21 0.11 19.55 -15.11
N ILE A 22 0.90 20.19 -14.24
CA ILE A 22 1.29 19.66 -12.92
C ILE A 22 0.25 20.02 -11.86
N LEU A 23 -0.21 21.28 -11.86
CA LEU A 23 -1.25 21.77 -10.94
C LEU A 23 -2.52 20.94 -11.05
N TRP A 24 -2.82 20.47 -12.25
CA TRP A 24 -3.99 19.66 -12.57
C TRP A 24 -3.63 18.23 -12.94
N ARG A 25 -2.45 17.71 -12.59
CA ARG A 25 -2.14 16.30 -12.79
C ARG A 25 -3.02 15.41 -11.90
N GLU A 26 -3.52 14.32 -12.48
CA GLU A 26 -4.21 13.28 -11.71
C GLU A 26 -3.27 12.62 -10.71
N LYS A 27 -3.86 12.13 -9.63
CA LYS A 27 -3.11 11.46 -8.57
C LYS A 27 -2.91 10.00 -8.96
N ALA A 28 -1.67 9.60 -9.21
CA ALA A 28 -1.30 8.19 -9.27
C ALA A 28 -0.98 7.64 -7.87
N ALA A 29 -1.18 6.33 -7.66
CA ALA A 29 -0.64 5.66 -6.48
C ALA A 29 0.89 5.61 -6.59
N PHE A 30 1.59 5.66 -5.45
CA PHE A 30 3.06 5.66 -5.46
C PHE A 30 3.63 4.41 -6.12
N SER A 31 3.00 3.26 -5.90
CA SER A 31 3.37 2.02 -6.57
C SER A 31 3.20 2.09 -8.09
N ASP A 32 2.14 2.73 -8.61
CA ASP A 32 1.97 2.94 -10.06
C ASP A 32 3.03 3.87 -10.63
N ALA A 33 3.42 4.90 -9.87
CA ALA A 33 4.40 5.89 -10.30
C ALA A 33 5.84 5.36 -10.32
N VAL A 34 6.16 4.35 -9.51
CA VAL A 34 7.49 3.71 -9.47
C VAL A 34 7.58 2.56 -10.48
N GLY A 35 6.47 1.87 -10.76
CA GLY A 35 6.37 0.84 -11.79
C GLY A 35 5.28 -0.17 -11.47
N HIS A 36 4.46 -0.53 -12.47
CA HIS A 36 3.32 -1.43 -12.25
C HIS A 36 3.75 -2.79 -11.68
N SER A 37 4.92 -3.33 -12.07
CA SER A 37 5.35 -4.67 -11.66
C SER A 37 5.84 -4.77 -10.21
N MET A 38 6.37 -3.70 -9.60
CA MET A 38 7.11 -3.82 -8.33
C MET A 38 6.30 -4.47 -7.20
N VAL A 39 5.01 -4.15 -7.09
CA VAL A 39 4.12 -4.74 -6.09
C VAL A 39 3.90 -6.23 -6.37
N ASP A 40 3.67 -6.57 -7.64
CA ASP A 40 3.42 -7.95 -8.05
C ASP A 40 4.69 -8.79 -7.92
N ASP A 41 5.85 -8.24 -8.29
CA ASP A 41 7.17 -8.85 -8.13
C ASP A 41 7.47 -9.17 -6.65
N LEU A 42 7.11 -8.28 -5.71
CA LEU A 42 7.28 -8.50 -4.28
C LEU A 42 6.36 -9.59 -3.74
N LYS A 43 5.11 -9.64 -4.20
CA LYS A 43 4.17 -10.71 -3.85
C LYS A 43 4.64 -12.05 -4.39
N GLU A 44 5.00 -12.11 -5.68
CA GLU A 44 5.54 -13.31 -6.32
C GLU A 44 6.80 -13.79 -5.61
N TYR A 45 7.71 -12.87 -5.28
CA TYR A 45 8.89 -13.22 -4.49
C TYR A 45 8.52 -13.84 -3.15
N ALA A 46 7.57 -13.26 -2.41
CA ALA A 46 7.12 -13.84 -1.14
C ALA A 46 6.47 -15.23 -1.31
N GLU A 47 5.78 -15.48 -2.41
CA GLU A 47 5.28 -16.82 -2.77
C GLU A 47 6.41 -17.83 -3.00
N THR A 48 7.56 -17.41 -3.53
CA THR A 48 8.74 -18.29 -3.68
C THR A 48 9.47 -18.56 -2.36
N VAL A 49 9.34 -17.67 -1.37
CA VAL A 49 10.04 -17.78 -0.08
C VAL A 49 9.33 -18.73 0.89
N TYR A 50 7.99 -18.82 0.83
CA TYR A 50 7.20 -19.63 1.76
C TYR A 50 6.23 -20.56 1.03
N SER A 51 6.25 -21.85 1.39
CA SER A 51 5.09 -22.72 1.11
C SER A 51 3.88 -22.30 1.94
N ASP A 52 2.68 -22.74 1.57
CA ASP A 52 1.46 -22.44 2.33
C ASP A 52 1.52 -23.01 3.75
N GLU A 53 2.05 -24.24 3.92
CA GLU A 53 2.21 -24.86 5.22
C GLU A 53 3.24 -24.12 6.08
N GLU A 54 4.33 -23.68 5.47
CA GLU A 54 5.38 -22.92 6.16
C GLU A 54 4.87 -21.55 6.60
N TYR A 55 4.18 -20.85 5.71
CA TYR A 55 3.51 -19.60 6.01
C TYR A 55 2.55 -19.76 7.20
N GLU A 56 1.62 -20.72 7.15
CA GLU A 56 0.64 -20.97 8.20
C GLU A 56 1.29 -21.31 9.55
N LYS A 57 2.37 -22.08 9.53
CA LYS A 57 3.12 -22.41 10.74
C LYS A 57 3.87 -21.21 11.30
N ARG A 58 4.55 -20.43 10.44
CA ARG A 58 5.41 -19.32 10.86
C ARG A 58 4.60 -18.12 11.34
N ARG A 59 3.51 -17.76 10.66
CA ARG A 59 2.65 -16.64 11.08
C ARG A 59 2.09 -16.84 12.49
N LYS A 60 1.86 -18.08 12.92
CA LYS A 60 1.32 -18.41 14.26
C LYS A 60 2.31 -18.19 15.40
N LYS A 61 3.58 -17.89 15.10
CA LYS A 61 4.56 -17.48 16.12
C LYS A 61 4.38 -16.04 16.59
N TYR A 62 3.58 -15.24 15.89
CA TYR A 62 3.40 -13.82 16.15
C TYR A 62 2.01 -13.56 16.73
N ASP A 63 1.94 -13.32 18.03
CA ASP A 63 0.68 -13.02 18.72
C ASP A 63 0.25 -11.55 18.56
N TYR A 64 1.22 -10.64 18.37
CA TYR A 64 0.98 -9.23 18.10
C TYR A 64 1.17 -8.93 16.61
N ALA A 65 0.27 -8.12 16.02
CA ALA A 65 0.31 -7.72 14.60
C ALA A 65 0.63 -8.91 13.67
N GLN A 66 -0.17 -9.98 13.81
CA GLN A 66 0.06 -11.22 13.11
C GLN A 66 0.00 -11.02 11.58
N PRO A 67 1.04 -11.44 10.82
CA PRO A 67 1.04 -11.36 9.36
C PRO A 67 -0.15 -12.10 8.75
N PHE A 68 -0.78 -11.53 7.72
CA PHE A 68 -1.98 -12.09 7.07
C PHE A 68 -1.82 -12.41 5.57
N THR A 69 -0.65 -12.15 5.01
CA THR A 69 -0.18 -12.60 3.69
C THR A 69 1.28 -13.06 3.79
N LYS A 70 1.77 -13.85 2.82
CA LYS A 70 3.19 -14.23 2.74
C LYS A 70 4.11 -13.01 2.64
N GLU A 71 3.70 -11.99 1.90
CA GLU A 71 4.40 -10.69 1.82
C GLU A 71 4.51 -10.02 3.20
N SER A 72 3.40 -9.95 3.96
CA SER A 72 3.45 -9.37 5.31
C SER A 72 4.30 -10.20 6.27
N LEU A 73 4.39 -11.52 6.07
CA LEU A 73 5.27 -12.40 6.84
C LEU A 73 6.74 -12.12 6.53
N LEU A 74 7.07 -11.95 5.24
CA LEU A 74 8.40 -11.56 4.79
C LEU A 74 8.86 -10.27 5.47
N TYR A 75 8.02 -9.24 5.46
CA TYR A 75 8.33 -7.96 6.13
C TYR A 75 8.42 -8.11 7.64
N ARG A 76 7.57 -8.94 8.25
CA ARG A 76 7.64 -9.20 9.70
C ARG A 76 8.93 -9.90 10.09
N GLU A 77 9.37 -10.92 9.35
CA GLU A 77 10.63 -11.61 9.62
C GLU A 77 11.84 -10.70 9.43
N LEU A 78 11.82 -9.84 8.40
CA LEU A 78 12.84 -8.80 8.21
C LEU A 78 12.85 -7.78 9.36
N PHE A 79 11.69 -7.33 9.82
CA PHE A 79 11.58 -6.44 10.96
C PHE A 79 12.18 -7.07 12.22
N GLU A 80 11.78 -8.30 12.58
CA GLU A 80 12.27 -8.98 13.77
C GLU A 80 13.77 -9.30 13.70
N LYS A 81 14.32 -9.51 12.48
CA LYS A 81 15.76 -9.66 12.27
C LYS A 81 16.54 -8.40 12.67
N HIS A 82 15.98 -7.23 12.42
CA HIS A 82 16.65 -5.94 12.64
C HIS A 82 16.25 -5.25 13.95
N TYR A 83 15.05 -5.53 14.45
CA TYR A 83 14.46 -4.94 15.66
C TYR A 83 13.82 -6.02 16.55
N PRO A 84 14.60 -6.96 17.11
CA PRO A 84 14.04 -8.08 17.86
C PRO A 84 13.19 -7.63 19.04
N GLY A 85 11.96 -8.14 19.14
CA GLY A 85 11.07 -7.88 20.27
C GLY A 85 10.46 -6.47 20.31
N GLN A 86 10.61 -5.70 19.23
CA GLN A 86 10.06 -4.34 19.13
C GLN A 86 8.72 -4.30 18.37
N ALA A 87 8.00 -5.42 18.34
CA ALA A 87 6.76 -5.56 17.56
C ALA A 87 5.70 -4.50 17.92
N GLU A 88 5.67 -4.02 19.17
CA GLU A 88 4.75 -2.97 19.64
C GLU A 88 4.93 -1.62 18.95
N MET A 89 6.02 -1.42 18.21
CA MET A 89 6.19 -0.27 17.31
C MET A 89 5.22 -0.29 16.11
N ILE A 90 4.61 -1.44 15.80
CA ILE A 90 3.70 -1.61 14.67
C ILE A 90 2.28 -1.30 15.14
N PRO A 91 1.74 -0.09 14.93
CA PRO A 91 0.40 0.26 15.42
C PRO A 91 -0.71 -0.54 14.74
N GLY A 92 -0.43 -1.08 13.55
CA GLY A 92 -1.33 -1.87 12.74
C GLY A 92 -0.91 -1.86 11.28
N PHE A 93 -1.54 -2.73 10.50
CA PHE A 93 -1.36 -2.72 9.05
C PHE A 93 -2.21 -1.63 8.44
N TRP A 94 -1.62 -0.83 7.54
CA TRP A 94 -2.41 0.05 6.69
C TRP A 94 -3.30 -0.81 5.79
N MET A 95 -4.59 -0.53 5.78
CA MET A 95 -5.57 -1.16 4.91
C MET A 95 -6.57 -0.10 4.42
N PRO A 96 -7.09 -0.24 3.18
CA PRO A 96 -8.19 0.58 2.73
C PRO A 96 -9.43 0.34 3.62
N ASN A 97 -10.30 1.35 3.73
CA ASN A 97 -11.51 1.21 4.54
C ASN A 97 -12.45 0.18 3.88
N LYS A 98 -12.71 -0.92 4.58
CA LYS A 98 -13.54 -2.04 4.11
C LYS A 98 -14.99 -1.66 3.77
N GLU A 99 -15.51 -0.60 4.40
CA GLU A 99 -16.86 -0.10 4.12
C GLU A 99 -16.95 0.61 2.75
N TRP A 100 -15.82 0.98 2.15
CA TRP A 100 -15.80 1.58 0.82
C TRP A 100 -16.04 0.53 -0.26
N ARG A 101 -16.86 0.87 -1.25
CA ARG A 101 -17.17 -0.01 -2.37
C ARG A 101 -15.88 -0.46 -3.07
N GLY A 102 -15.66 -1.77 -3.12
CA GLY A 102 -14.48 -2.39 -3.75
C GLY A 102 -13.21 -2.41 -2.89
N CYS A 103 -13.29 -2.03 -1.61
CA CYS A 103 -12.14 -1.93 -0.71
C CYS A 103 -12.10 -3.00 0.40
N ASP A 104 -13.01 -3.98 0.38
CA ASP A 104 -12.90 -5.19 1.22
C ASP A 104 -11.91 -6.17 0.57
N VAL A 105 -10.62 -5.87 0.72
CA VAL A 105 -9.51 -6.61 0.12
C VAL A 105 -8.42 -6.85 1.15
N ASN A 106 -7.55 -7.83 0.91
CA ASN A 106 -6.36 -8.10 1.72
C ASN A 106 -5.09 -7.49 1.11
N ASP A 107 -5.25 -6.53 0.20
CA ASP A 107 -4.16 -5.82 -0.46
C ASP A 107 -3.98 -4.41 0.17
N PRO A 108 -2.82 -4.12 0.78
CA PRO A 108 -2.49 -2.82 1.33
C PRO A 108 -1.98 -1.84 0.25
N SER A 109 -2.21 -2.09 -1.02
CA SER A 109 -1.91 -1.15 -2.09
C SER A 109 -3.04 -0.15 -2.30
N ALA A 110 -2.70 1.13 -2.44
CA ALA A 110 -3.67 2.17 -2.81
C ALA A 110 -4.26 1.99 -4.22
N ARG A 111 -3.74 1.06 -5.04
CA ARG A 111 -4.27 0.70 -6.37
C ARG A 111 -5.70 0.16 -6.33
N VAL A 112 -6.08 -0.47 -5.22
CA VAL A 112 -7.44 -1.02 -5.04
C VAL A 112 -8.49 0.07 -4.77
N LEU A 113 -8.07 1.32 -4.55
CA LEU A 113 -8.96 2.42 -4.27
C LEU A 113 -9.53 3.00 -5.57
N SER A 114 -10.86 2.98 -5.69
CA SER A 114 -11.59 3.48 -6.85
C SER A 114 -11.39 4.97 -7.17
N ASN A 115 -10.87 5.76 -6.21
CA ASN A 115 -10.66 7.20 -6.34
C ASN A 115 -9.25 7.59 -6.87
N TYR A 116 -8.40 6.62 -7.20
CA TYR A 116 -7.07 6.88 -7.80
C TYR A 116 -7.10 7.03 -9.33
N GLY A 117 -8.29 7.14 -9.93
CA GLY A 117 -8.45 7.46 -11.36
C GLY A 117 -8.00 6.33 -12.28
N ASP A 118 -7.64 6.66 -13.52
CA ASP A 118 -7.16 5.69 -14.52
C ASP A 118 -5.73 5.18 -14.23
N SER A 119 -5.09 5.59 -13.12
CA SER A 119 -3.72 5.12 -12.80
C SER A 119 -3.63 3.65 -12.42
N GLY A 120 -4.75 3.04 -12.03
CA GLY A 120 -4.85 1.62 -11.76
C GLY A 120 -5.32 0.77 -12.95
N LYS A 121 -5.47 1.37 -14.15
CA LYS A 121 -5.77 0.66 -15.41
C LYS A 121 -4.50 0.26 -16.14
#